data_AF-A0A3D3EPG0-F1
#
_entry.id   AF-A0A3D3EPG0-F1
#
_cell.length_a   1.000
_cell.length_b   1.000
_cell.length_c   1.000
_cell.angle_alpha   90.00
_cell.angle_beta   90.00
_cell.angle_gamma   90.00
#
_symmetry.space_group_name_H-M   'P 1'
#
loop_
_entity.id
_entity.type
_entity.pdbx_description
1 polymer ?
#
loop_
_entity_poly.entity_id
_entity_poly.type
_entity_poly.pdbx_seq_one_letter_code
_entity_poly.pdbx_strand_id
1 'polypeptide(L)'
;RTDYSHFIFYREQKALFRMSYNDIPGGAYTKDNTGFISAWDMTAEQLMMYIQAAGQDNIDEETARNLYLSFDRPYGEYKGIGCHYAPSGVLFNYQYSHCWFNFSEYKGCDGIDWALNTKNATLAQIRWCQDQSQIKTFREGLWGVSAFDGKDGYIVHGTVPCANMAPHTDGTIGPCAISGSLPYTYEESTRALMYLYENHPLLWGPYGFYDSMNSEQNWYATTYLGIDKGSTLLMIDNALYGDVWELYMKHPRIQKAIAKLGMIRQ
;
A
#
# COMPACT_ATOMS: atom_id res chain seq x y z
N ARG A 1 -20.75 -4.99 -14.40
CA ARG A 1 -20.50 -3.79 -13.56
C ARG A 1 -20.26 -4.30 -12.15
N THR A 2 -19.22 -3.84 -11.44
CA THR A 2 -19.00 -4.19 -10.03
C THR A 2 -20.10 -3.55 -9.19
N ASP A 3 -20.76 -4.33 -8.34
CA ASP A 3 -21.75 -3.84 -7.38
C ASP A 3 -21.14 -3.91 -5.97
N TYR A 4 -20.70 -2.77 -5.44
CA TYR A 4 -20.06 -2.75 -4.12
C TYR A 4 -21.05 -3.08 -3.00
N SER A 5 -22.35 -2.84 -3.21
CA SER A 5 -23.36 -3.09 -2.18
C SER A 5 -23.43 -4.57 -1.77
N HIS A 6 -23.14 -5.48 -2.68
CA HIS A 6 -23.09 -6.91 -2.43
C HIS A 6 -21.99 -7.33 -1.42
N PHE A 7 -20.94 -6.52 -1.29
CA PHE A 7 -19.82 -6.79 -0.38
C PHE A 7 -19.95 -6.04 0.94
N ILE A 8 -20.97 -5.20 1.13
CA ILE A 8 -21.19 -4.45 2.37
C ILE A 8 -21.88 -5.37 3.37
N PHE A 9 -21.37 -5.37 4.61
CA PHE A 9 -22.06 -5.98 5.74
C PHE A 9 -21.84 -5.15 7.00
N TYR A 10 -22.66 -5.41 8.02
CA TYR A 10 -22.57 -4.73 9.31
C TYR A 10 -22.05 -5.69 10.38
N ARG A 11 -21.07 -5.23 11.17
CA ARG A 11 -20.58 -5.90 12.38
C ARG A 11 -20.57 -4.86 13.49
N GLU A 12 -21.32 -5.12 14.57
CA GLU A 12 -21.42 -4.18 15.71
C GLU A 12 -21.79 -2.76 15.26
N GLN A 13 -22.75 -2.64 14.33
CA GLN A 13 -23.21 -1.38 13.70
C GLN A 13 -22.17 -0.66 12.80
N LYS A 14 -20.94 -1.17 12.68
CA LYS A 14 -19.95 -0.69 11.71
C LYS A 14 -20.18 -1.32 10.34
N ALA A 15 -20.24 -0.50 9.30
CA ALA A 15 -20.29 -0.97 7.92
C ALA A 15 -18.88 -1.35 7.45
N LEU A 16 -18.71 -2.55 6.90
CA LEU A 16 -17.41 -3.08 6.45
C LEU A 16 -17.54 -3.73 5.07
N PHE A 17 -16.42 -3.81 4.35
CA PHE A 17 -16.33 -4.60 3.13
C PHE A 17 -15.87 -6.02 3.42
N ARG A 18 -16.55 -6.99 2.81
CA ARG A 18 -16.05 -8.36 2.68
C ARG A 18 -14.87 -8.39 1.71
N MET A 19 -13.81 -9.12 2.05
CA MET A 19 -12.62 -9.24 1.20
C MET A 19 -12.83 -10.21 0.04
N SER A 20 -13.48 -11.34 0.31
CA SER A 20 -13.65 -12.41 -0.66
C SER A 20 -14.82 -13.30 -0.30
N TYR A 21 -15.37 -13.94 -1.34
CA TYR A 21 -16.42 -14.95 -1.26
C TYR A 21 -15.94 -16.21 -1.97
N ASN A 22 -16.06 -17.36 -1.31
CA ASN A 22 -15.76 -18.65 -1.91
C ASN A 22 -16.77 -19.69 -1.41
N ASP A 23 -17.66 -20.12 -2.30
CA ASP A 23 -18.71 -21.10 -2.02
C ASP A 23 -18.29 -22.56 -2.22
N ILE A 24 -17.02 -22.80 -2.59
CA ILE A 24 -16.50 -24.14 -2.86
C ILE A 24 -16.04 -24.81 -1.54
N PRO A 25 -16.66 -25.92 -1.11
CA PRO A 25 -16.21 -26.67 0.06
C PRO A 25 -14.77 -27.19 -0.14
N GLY A 26 -13.89 -26.95 0.83
CA GLY A 26 -12.46 -27.34 0.74
C GLY A 26 -11.63 -26.48 -0.23
N GLY A 27 -12.20 -25.40 -0.77
CA GLY A 27 -11.49 -24.39 -1.56
C GLY A 27 -10.53 -23.52 -0.73
N ALA A 28 -9.81 -22.63 -1.41
CA ALA A 28 -8.90 -21.70 -0.76
C ALA A 28 -9.64 -20.86 0.31
N TYR A 29 -9.12 -20.90 1.53
CA TYR A 29 -9.64 -20.19 2.71
C TYR A 29 -11.05 -20.61 3.20
N THR A 30 -11.63 -21.72 2.72
CA THR A 30 -12.98 -22.17 3.11
C THR A 30 -13.02 -23.38 4.04
N LYS A 31 -11.91 -23.69 4.73
CA LYS A 31 -11.68 -24.90 5.57
C LYS A 31 -12.96 -25.68 5.93
N ASP A 32 -13.72 -25.18 6.92
CA ASP A 32 -14.95 -25.81 7.40
C ASP A 32 -16.22 -25.04 7.01
N ASN A 33 -16.09 -23.85 6.42
CA ASN A 33 -17.20 -22.97 6.07
C ASN A 33 -16.96 -22.30 4.72
N THR A 34 -17.96 -22.42 3.84
CA THR A 34 -18.04 -21.70 2.56
C THR A 34 -18.71 -20.33 2.74
N GLY A 35 -18.40 -19.39 1.86
CA GLY A 35 -19.00 -18.06 1.81
C GLY A 35 -17.96 -16.97 2.01
N PHE A 36 -18.30 -15.94 2.78
CA PHE A 36 -17.41 -14.81 3.01
C PHE A 36 -16.27 -15.16 3.97
N ILE A 37 -15.03 -14.86 3.57
CA ILE A 37 -13.81 -15.33 4.26
C ILE A 37 -13.29 -14.31 5.28
N SER A 38 -13.24 -13.03 4.92
CA SER A 38 -12.64 -11.97 5.75
C SER A 38 -13.30 -10.61 5.48
N ALA A 39 -12.88 -9.59 6.21
CA ALA A 39 -13.34 -8.22 6.08
C ALA A 39 -12.19 -7.23 6.17
N TRP A 40 -12.31 -6.10 5.47
CA TRP A 40 -11.43 -4.95 5.64
C TRP A 40 -11.88 -4.13 6.85
N ASP A 41 -11.30 -4.43 8.01
CA ASP A 41 -11.62 -3.80 9.30
C ASP A 41 -10.44 -3.06 9.94
N MET A 42 -9.29 -3.00 9.28
CA MET A 42 -8.08 -2.32 9.74
C MET A 42 -7.42 -1.56 8.60
N THR A 43 -6.51 -0.63 8.91
CA THR A 43 -5.71 0.08 7.92
C THR A 43 -4.87 -0.92 7.12
N ALA A 44 -5.01 -0.88 5.80
CA ALA A 44 -4.30 -1.71 4.85
C ALA A 44 -4.27 -0.98 3.47
N GLU A 45 -4.20 -1.71 2.35
CA GLU A 45 -4.08 -1.15 0.99
C GLU A 45 -5.41 -0.64 0.36
N GLN A 46 -6.51 -0.68 1.10
CA GLN A 46 -7.88 -0.73 0.57
C GLN A 46 -8.58 0.61 0.35
N LEU A 47 -7.94 1.76 0.65
CA LEU A 47 -8.58 3.09 0.62
C LEU A 47 -9.36 3.37 -0.68
N MET A 48 -8.80 2.98 -1.81
CA MET A 48 -9.42 3.15 -3.13
C MET A 48 -10.77 2.43 -3.24
N MET A 49 -10.97 1.29 -2.55
CA MET A 49 -12.26 0.60 -2.56
C MET A 49 -13.38 1.46 -1.98
N TYR A 50 -13.11 2.16 -0.87
CA TYR A 50 -14.10 3.07 -0.26
C TYR A 50 -14.44 4.24 -1.19
N ILE A 51 -13.45 4.79 -1.90
CA ILE A 51 -13.65 5.88 -2.87
C ILE A 51 -14.48 5.38 -4.06
N GLN A 52 -14.14 4.23 -4.65
CA GLN A 52 -14.87 3.68 -5.78
C GLN A 52 -16.32 3.33 -5.42
N ALA A 53 -16.54 2.78 -4.23
CA ALA A 53 -17.88 2.48 -3.72
C ALA A 53 -18.72 3.73 -3.51
N ALA A 54 -18.14 4.77 -2.88
CA ALA A 54 -18.83 6.05 -2.69
C ALA A 54 -19.23 6.70 -4.02
N GLY A 55 -18.52 6.42 -5.11
CA GLY A 55 -18.87 6.89 -6.45
C GLY A 55 -20.11 6.23 -7.07
N GLN A 56 -20.65 5.15 -6.49
CA GLN A 56 -21.83 4.45 -7.03
C GLN A 56 -23.15 5.10 -6.60
N ASP A 57 -24.19 5.00 -7.45
CA ASP A 57 -25.50 5.60 -7.19
C ASP A 57 -26.31 4.83 -6.13
N ASN A 58 -26.09 3.52 -6.02
CA ASN A 58 -26.80 2.63 -5.10
C ASN A 58 -26.21 2.58 -3.68
N ILE A 59 -25.16 3.36 -3.40
CA ILE A 59 -24.60 3.52 -2.07
C ILE A 59 -24.89 4.94 -1.62
N ASP A 60 -25.71 5.11 -0.59
CA ASP A 60 -26.02 6.44 -0.04
C ASP A 60 -24.84 7.06 0.73
N GLU A 61 -24.98 8.34 1.08
CA GLU A 61 -23.94 9.11 1.77
C GLU A 61 -23.59 8.54 3.15
N GLU A 62 -24.61 8.14 3.90
CA GLU A 62 -24.45 7.58 5.25
C GLU A 62 -23.66 6.28 5.20
N THR A 63 -24.04 5.36 4.32
CA THR A 63 -23.34 4.07 4.12
C THR A 63 -21.91 4.28 3.65
N ALA A 64 -21.68 5.18 2.67
CA ALA A 64 -20.35 5.48 2.16
C ALA A 64 -19.42 6.03 3.26
N ARG A 65 -19.91 6.97 4.06
CA ARG A 65 -19.15 7.54 5.18
C ARG A 65 -18.91 6.54 6.29
N ASN A 66 -19.93 5.76 6.66
CA ASN A 66 -19.80 4.71 7.66
C ASN A 66 -18.74 3.69 7.24
N LEU A 67 -18.76 3.23 5.99
CA LEU A 67 -17.74 2.32 5.45
C LEU A 67 -16.33 2.91 5.57
N TYR A 68 -16.14 4.15 5.09
CA TYR A 68 -14.85 4.82 5.13
C TYR A 68 -14.37 4.99 6.58
N LEU A 69 -15.23 5.34 7.52
CA LEU A 69 -14.86 5.61 8.91
C LEU A 69 -14.68 4.34 9.77
N SER A 70 -15.18 3.19 9.34
CA SER A 70 -15.31 2.00 10.19
C SER A 70 -14.06 1.17 10.42
N PHE A 71 -13.04 1.26 9.56
CA PHE A 71 -11.80 0.48 9.73
C PHE A 71 -10.87 1.12 10.76
N ASP A 72 -10.14 0.27 11.49
CA ASP A 72 -9.24 0.72 12.55
C ASP A 72 -8.00 1.44 11.96
N ARG A 73 -7.63 2.56 12.59
CA ARG A 73 -6.51 3.42 12.15
C ARG A 73 -5.50 3.62 13.27
N PRO A 74 -4.82 2.55 13.71
CA PRO A 74 -3.90 2.65 14.83
C PRO A 74 -2.79 3.64 14.49
N TYR A 75 -2.42 4.48 15.45
CA TYR A 75 -1.35 5.46 15.31
C TYR A 75 -0.14 5.01 16.11
N GLY A 76 1.04 5.17 15.53
CA GLY A 76 2.30 4.81 16.15
C GLY A 76 3.42 5.70 15.65
N GLU A 77 4.59 5.58 16.25
CA GLU A 77 5.76 6.33 15.85
C GLU A 77 7.02 5.48 15.86
N TYR A 78 7.99 5.89 15.04
CA TYR A 78 9.36 5.42 15.15
C TYR A 78 10.30 6.60 15.22
N LYS A 79 11.01 6.74 16.35
CA LYS A 79 11.98 7.81 16.59
C LYS A 79 11.44 9.22 16.26
N GLY A 80 10.20 9.49 16.66
CA GLY A 80 9.53 10.78 16.46
C GLY A 80 8.86 10.97 15.09
N ILE A 81 8.87 9.95 14.22
CA ILE A 81 8.13 9.96 12.95
C ILE A 81 6.83 9.18 13.15
N GLY A 82 5.71 9.89 13.22
CA GLY A 82 4.39 9.29 13.50
C GLY A 82 3.51 9.10 12.27
N CYS A 83 2.79 7.98 12.22
CA CYS A 83 1.79 7.68 11.18
C CYS A 83 0.69 6.74 11.69
N HIS A 84 -0.46 6.79 11.03
CA HIS A 84 -1.44 5.71 11.05
C HIS A 84 -0.88 4.52 10.27
N TYR A 85 -0.83 3.35 10.89
CA TYR A 85 -0.10 2.22 10.35
C TYR A 85 -0.99 1.01 10.06
N ALA A 86 -0.60 0.24 9.03
CA ALA A 86 -1.14 -1.10 8.82
C ALA A 86 -0.48 -2.07 9.82
N PRO A 87 -1.23 -2.98 10.48
CA PRO A 87 -0.67 -3.86 11.51
C PRO A 87 0.55 -4.66 11.07
N SER A 88 0.61 -5.05 9.80
CA SER A 88 1.73 -5.80 9.21
C SER A 88 2.99 -4.96 9.00
N GLY A 89 2.92 -3.62 9.01
CA GLY A 89 4.07 -2.75 8.79
C GLY A 89 4.63 -2.76 7.36
N VAL A 90 3.86 -3.26 6.39
CA VAL A 90 4.28 -3.48 5.00
C VAL A 90 4.04 -2.21 4.17
N LEU A 91 4.97 -1.84 3.28
CA LEU A 91 4.92 -0.52 2.63
C LEU A 91 3.86 -0.39 1.53
N PHE A 92 3.49 -1.47 0.84
CA PHE A 92 2.50 -1.40 -0.25
C PHE A 92 1.12 -0.91 0.23
N ASN A 93 0.80 -1.09 1.51
CA ASN A 93 -0.44 -0.60 2.14
C ASN A 93 -0.59 0.93 2.01
N TYR A 94 0.52 1.67 1.87
CA TYR A 94 0.54 3.12 1.72
C TYR A 94 0.65 3.59 0.26
N GLN A 95 0.60 2.67 -0.71
CA GLN A 95 0.99 2.95 -2.10
C GLN A 95 -0.08 2.55 -3.12
N TYR A 96 -0.76 1.41 -2.95
CA TYR A 96 -1.65 0.88 -4.00
C TYR A 96 -2.85 1.79 -4.28
N SER A 97 -3.48 2.32 -3.23
CA SER A 97 -4.57 3.29 -3.40
C SER A 97 -4.07 4.63 -3.96
N HIS A 98 -2.85 5.01 -3.59
CA HIS A 98 -2.18 6.23 -4.00
C HIS A 98 -1.71 6.21 -5.46
N CYS A 99 -1.62 5.05 -6.09
CA CYS A 99 -1.40 4.95 -7.55
C CYS A 99 -2.49 5.69 -8.34
N TRP A 100 -3.71 5.76 -7.81
CA TRP A 100 -4.88 6.25 -8.52
C TRP A 100 -5.42 7.56 -7.96
N PHE A 101 -5.64 7.62 -6.65
CA PHE A 101 -6.21 8.81 -6.01
C PHE A 101 -5.10 9.75 -5.53
N ASN A 102 -5.17 11.02 -5.92
CA ASN A 102 -4.20 12.02 -5.49
C ASN A 102 -4.50 12.50 -4.06
N PHE A 103 -3.96 11.77 -3.08
CA PHE A 103 -4.08 12.15 -1.66
C PHE A 103 -3.31 13.42 -1.29
N SER A 104 -2.50 13.99 -2.19
CA SER A 104 -1.87 15.29 -1.98
C SER A 104 -2.85 16.45 -2.16
N GLU A 105 -4.00 16.24 -2.82
CA GLU A 105 -5.03 17.28 -3.01
C GLU A 105 -6.18 17.18 -1.98
N TYR A 106 -6.35 16.03 -1.34
CA TYR A 106 -7.48 15.78 -0.44
C TYR A 106 -7.10 14.96 0.80
N LYS A 107 -7.54 15.43 1.95
CA LYS A 107 -7.61 14.66 3.20
C LYS A 107 -8.90 13.85 3.26
N GLY A 108 -8.89 12.82 4.09
CA GLY A 108 -10.10 12.11 4.47
C GLY A 108 -11.13 13.01 5.15
N CYS A 109 -12.39 12.57 5.19
CA CYS A 109 -13.45 13.29 5.93
C CYS A 109 -13.23 13.30 7.45
N ASP A 110 -12.33 12.46 7.94
CA ASP A 110 -11.80 12.41 9.30
C ASP A 110 -10.61 13.37 9.53
N GLY A 111 -10.19 14.11 8.51
CA GLY A 111 -9.06 15.04 8.58
C GLY A 111 -7.68 14.41 8.41
N ILE A 112 -7.61 13.09 8.18
CA ILE A 112 -6.33 12.39 7.96
C ILE A 112 -5.74 12.78 6.61
N ASP A 113 -4.52 13.29 6.65
CA ASP A 113 -3.70 13.57 5.47
C ASP A 113 -2.95 12.29 5.08
N TRP A 114 -3.52 11.54 4.12
CA TRP A 114 -2.94 10.27 3.68
C TRP A 114 -1.65 10.43 2.88
N ALA A 115 -1.38 11.59 2.28
CA ALA A 115 -0.11 11.86 1.63
C ALA A 115 1.00 12.07 2.67
N LEU A 116 0.74 12.90 3.70
CA LEU A 116 1.65 13.06 4.83
C LEU A 116 1.84 11.72 5.58
N ASN A 117 0.76 10.94 5.75
CA ASN A 117 0.83 9.64 6.39
C ASN A 117 1.77 8.67 5.64
N THR A 118 1.63 8.58 4.31
CA THR A 118 2.50 7.74 3.46
C THR A 118 3.95 8.22 3.50
N LYS A 119 4.18 9.53 3.46
CA LYS A 119 5.51 10.12 3.63
C LYS A 119 6.14 9.70 4.96
N ASN A 120 5.41 9.85 6.06
CA ASN A 120 5.88 9.50 7.40
C ASN A 120 6.13 8.00 7.55
N ALA A 121 5.24 7.14 7.04
CA ALA A 121 5.44 5.69 7.05
C ALA A 121 6.71 5.29 6.28
N THR A 122 6.95 5.92 5.12
CA THR A 122 8.15 5.69 4.32
C THR A 122 9.42 6.14 5.06
N LEU A 123 9.42 7.35 5.62
CA LEU A 123 10.57 7.88 6.37
C LEU A 123 10.86 7.07 7.65
N ALA A 124 9.81 6.59 8.33
CA ALA A 124 9.93 5.70 9.48
C ALA A 124 10.60 4.37 9.07
N GLN A 125 10.19 3.78 7.95
CA GLN A 125 10.81 2.58 7.41
C GLN A 125 12.28 2.81 7.03
N ILE A 126 12.60 3.90 6.33
CA ILE A 126 13.98 4.26 5.97
C ILE A 126 14.84 4.34 7.23
N ARG A 127 14.36 5.07 8.24
CA ARG A 127 15.07 5.22 9.51
C ARG A 127 15.28 3.89 10.21
N TRP A 128 14.27 3.02 10.21
CA TRP A 128 14.37 1.70 10.81
C TRP A 128 15.38 0.81 10.08
N CYS A 129 15.37 0.80 8.75
CA CYS A 129 16.34 0.05 7.95
C CYS A 129 17.78 0.51 8.27
N GLN A 130 18.02 1.83 8.34
CA GLN A 130 19.32 2.37 8.75
C GLN A 130 19.77 1.87 10.13
N ASP A 131 18.85 1.77 11.09
CA ASP A 131 19.14 1.24 12.41
C ASP A 131 19.39 -0.28 12.42
N GLN A 132 18.97 -1.00 11.37
CA GLN A 132 19.25 -2.42 11.14
C GLN A 132 20.52 -2.67 10.31
N SER A 133 21.52 -1.78 10.41
CA SER A 133 22.79 -1.84 9.65
C SER A 133 23.61 -3.13 9.83
N GLN A 134 23.25 -3.99 10.80
CA GLN A 134 23.81 -5.34 10.88
C GLN A 134 23.47 -6.20 9.64
N ILE A 135 22.32 -5.98 9.01
CA ILE A 135 21.91 -6.65 7.75
C ILE A 135 22.59 -5.95 6.58
N LYS A 136 23.28 -6.71 5.72
CA LYS A 136 24.08 -6.15 4.61
C LYS A 136 23.26 -5.26 3.67
N THR A 137 22.05 -5.67 3.28
CA THR A 137 21.17 -4.85 2.42
C THR A 137 20.97 -3.45 2.99
N PHE A 138 20.66 -3.33 4.30
CA PHE A 138 20.41 -2.03 4.90
C PHE A 138 21.69 -1.24 5.20
N ARG A 139 22.82 -1.93 5.41
CA ARG A 139 24.14 -1.31 5.51
C ARG A 139 24.56 -0.59 4.23
N GLU A 140 24.12 -1.08 3.08
CA GLU A 140 24.30 -0.43 1.77
C GLU A 140 23.45 0.85 1.63
N GLY A 141 22.58 1.15 2.60
CA GLY A 141 21.67 2.29 2.57
C GLY A 141 20.35 2.00 1.84
N LEU A 142 20.10 0.74 1.49
CA LEU A 142 18.86 0.31 0.85
C LEU A 142 17.71 0.17 1.85
N TRP A 143 16.50 0.33 1.34
CA TRP A 143 15.22 0.19 2.03
C TRP A 143 14.17 -0.26 1.01
N GLY A 144 12.89 -0.31 1.39
CA GLY A 144 11.81 -0.78 0.52
C GLY A 144 11.36 -2.19 0.90
N VAL A 145 11.13 -2.40 2.20
CA VAL A 145 10.61 -3.66 2.76
C VAL A 145 9.10 -3.68 2.54
N SER A 146 8.63 -4.70 1.82
CA SER A 146 7.23 -4.87 1.45
C SER A 146 6.89 -6.37 1.27
N ALA A 147 5.95 -6.69 0.38
CA ALA A 147 5.67 -8.06 -0.07
C ALA A 147 6.08 -8.23 -1.55
N PHE A 148 6.76 -9.33 -1.85
CA PHE A 148 7.35 -9.65 -3.16
C PHE A 148 7.84 -11.10 -3.18
N ASP A 149 8.39 -11.56 -4.30
CA ASP A 149 9.15 -12.79 -4.37
C ASP A 149 10.36 -12.74 -3.42
N GLY A 150 10.59 -13.83 -2.70
CA GLY A 150 11.79 -14.10 -1.92
C GLY A 150 12.47 -15.38 -2.41
N LYS A 151 13.66 -15.68 -1.86
CA LYS A 151 14.47 -16.82 -2.29
C LYS A 151 13.73 -18.15 -2.29
N ASP A 152 12.91 -18.38 -1.25
CA ASP A 152 12.21 -19.64 -1.02
C ASP A 152 10.69 -19.54 -1.30
N GLY A 153 10.24 -18.48 -1.97
CA GLY A 153 8.83 -18.24 -2.31
C GLY A 153 8.38 -16.82 -1.98
N TYR A 154 7.07 -16.58 -2.03
CA TYR A 154 6.50 -15.26 -1.75
C TYR A 154 6.64 -14.89 -0.27
N ILE A 155 7.13 -13.68 -0.01
CA ILE A 155 7.36 -13.16 1.34
C ILE A 155 6.54 -11.90 1.60
N VAL A 156 6.16 -11.69 2.85
CA VAL A 156 5.49 -10.48 3.32
C VAL A 156 6.29 -9.98 4.52
N HIS A 157 7.11 -8.96 4.29
CA HIS A 157 7.97 -8.37 5.31
C HIS A 157 7.49 -6.97 5.69
N GLY A 158 7.67 -6.64 6.95
CA GLY A 158 7.14 -5.42 7.53
C GLY A 158 8.08 -4.80 8.54
N THR A 159 8.00 -3.49 8.63
CA THR A 159 8.83 -2.68 9.53
C THR A 159 7.95 -1.95 10.53
N VAL A 160 8.57 -1.14 11.38
CA VAL A 160 7.86 -0.23 12.29
C VAL A 160 7.30 0.99 11.54
N PRO A 161 6.27 1.66 12.10
CA PRO A 161 5.39 1.16 13.16
C PRO A 161 4.48 0.02 12.68
N CYS A 162 4.25 -0.97 13.54
CA CYS A 162 3.43 -2.16 13.30
C CYS A 162 2.71 -2.58 14.60
N ALA A 163 1.62 -3.36 14.50
CA ALA A 163 0.86 -3.82 15.67
C ALA A 163 1.10 -5.30 15.94
N ASN A 164 1.24 -5.66 17.23
CA ASN A 164 1.20 -7.03 17.78
C ASN A 164 2.16 -8.07 17.17
N MET A 165 2.91 -7.70 16.13
CA MET A 165 3.97 -8.45 15.49
C MET A 165 5.25 -7.63 15.61
N ALA A 166 6.35 -8.30 15.97
CA ALA A 166 7.66 -7.68 15.85
C ALA A 166 7.95 -7.38 14.37
N PRO A 167 8.64 -6.27 14.03
CA PRO A 167 9.07 -6.04 12.66
C PRO A 167 9.89 -7.25 12.20
N HIS A 168 9.66 -7.69 10.96
CA HIS A 168 10.20 -8.93 10.44
C HIS A 168 10.64 -8.76 8.99
N THR A 169 11.92 -9.02 8.74
CA THR A 169 12.55 -9.03 7.42
C THR A 169 13.82 -9.88 7.47
N ASP A 170 14.15 -10.51 6.35
CA ASP A 170 15.43 -11.19 6.13
C ASP A 170 16.44 -10.31 5.37
N GLY A 171 16.13 -9.02 5.17
CA GLY A 171 16.91 -8.09 4.37
C GLY A 171 16.51 -8.05 2.90
N THR A 172 15.46 -8.75 2.48
CA THR A 172 14.93 -8.62 1.11
C THR A 172 14.19 -7.30 0.94
N ILE A 173 14.48 -6.59 -0.15
CA ILE A 173 13.83 -5.34 -0.55
C ILE A 173 13.31 -5.42 -1.98
N GLY A 174 12.27 -4.64 -2.28
CA GLY A 174 11.63 -4.57 -3.60
C GLY A 174 11.75 -3.18 -4.21
N PRO A 175 12.28 -3.03 -5.44
CA PRO A 175 12.32 -1.74 -6.13
C PRO A 175 10.94 -1.10 -6.33
N CYS A 176 9.88 -1.90 -6.36
CA CYS A 176 8.50 -1.42 -6.40
C CYS A 176 8.11 -0.60 -5.16
N ALA A 177 8.55 -1.01 -3.97
CA ALA A 177 8.28 -0.31 -2.73
C ALA A 177 9.00 1.05 -2.69
N ILE A 178 10.20 1.14 -3.27
CA ILE A 178 10.94 2.40 -3.39
C ILE A 178 10.26 3.31 -4.42
N SER A 179 9.95 2.77 -5.60
CA SER A 179 9.29 3.50 -6.69
C SER A 179 7.90 4.00 -6.28
N GLY A 180 7.15 3.17 -5.54
CA GLY A 180 5.84 3.48 -5.01
C GLY A 180 5.82 4.64 -4.02
N SER A 181 6.98 5.04 -3.49
CA SER A 181 7.11 6.18 -2.58
C SER A 181 7.67 7.44 -3.25
N LEU A 182 7.99 7.41 -4.55
CA LEU A 182 8.54 8.56 -5.28
C LEU A 182 7.74 9.86 -5.10
N PRO A 183 6.40 9.89 -5.17
CA PRO A 183 5.66 11.14 -5.00
C PRO A 183 5.73 11.75 -3.60
N TYR A 184 6.14 10.97 -2.59
CA TYR A 184 6.11 11.37 -1.18
C TYR A 184 7.50 11.58 -0.58
N THR A 185 8.49 10.83 -1.06
CA THR A 185 9.91 10.89 -0.65
C THR A 185 10.80 10.86 -1.89
N TYR A 186 10.64 11.84 -2.78
CA TYR A 186 11.28 11.87 -4.09
C TYR A 186 12.81 11.77 -4.02
N GLU A 187 13.44 12.52 -3.12
CA GLU A 187 14.90 12.57 -3.00
C GLU A 187 15.45 11.21 -2.51
N GLU A 188 14.83 10.63 -1.48
CA GLU A 188 15.24 9.35 -0.91
C GLU A 188 15.01 8.18 -1.89
N SER A 189 13.87 8.19 -2.57
CA SER A 189 13.49 7.14 -3.51
C SER A 189 14.35 7.19 -4.76
N THR A 190 14.58 8.38 -5.33
CA THR A 190 15.44 8.54 -6.51
C THR A 190 16.87 8.10 -6.19
N ARG A 191 17.41 8.50 -5.04
CA ARG A 191 18.76 8.10 -4.62
C ARG A 191 18.90 6.59 -4.49
N ALA A 192 17.91 5.93 -3.88
CA ALA A 192 17.92 4.48 -3.73
C ALA A 192 17.76 3.74 -5.08
N LEU A 193 16.87 4.20 -5.96
CA LEU A 193 16.69 3.62 -7.30
C LEU A 193 17.94 3.76 -8.17
N MET A 194 18.59 4.93 -8.16
CA MET A 194 19.84 5.12 -8.89
C MET A 194 20.96 4.24 -8.32
N TYR A 195 21.06 4.13 -6.99
CA TYR A 195 22.02 3.23 -6.36
C TYR A 195 21.80 1.77 -6.78
N LEU A 196 20.55 1.30 -6.79
CA LEU A 196 20.20 -0.04 -7.27
C LEU A 196 20.60 -0.25 -8.72
N TYR A 197 20.30 0.72 -9.59
CA TYR A 197 20.65 0.63 -11.01
C TYR A 197 22.17 0.55 -11.24
N GLU A 198 22.94 1.34 -10.49
CA GLU A 198 24.40 1.45 -10.65
C GLU A 198 25.16 0.29 -9.99
N ASN A 199 24.71 -0.17 -8.82
CA ASN A 199 25.47 -1.10 -7.97
C ASN A 199 24.91 -2.53 -7.96
N HIS A 200 23.67 -2.73 -8.42
CA HIS A 200 23.01 -4.03 -8.49
C HIS A 200 22.53 -4.34 -9.91
N PRO A 201 23.44 -4.42 -10.91
CA PRO A 201 23.06 -4.60 -12.32
C PRO A 201 22.31 -5.90 -12.61
N LEU A 202 22.48 -6.94 -11.76
CA LEU A 202 21.73 -8.19 -11.86
C LEU A 202 20.24 -8.04 -11.53
N LEU A 203 19.87 -6.98 -10.81
CA LEU A 203 18.48 -6.65 -10.54
C LEU A 203 17.80 -6.03 -11.76
N TRP A 204 18.54 -5.56 -12.78
CA TRP A 204 17.96 -4.93 -13.96
C TRP A 204 17.72 -5.95 -15.08
N GLY A 205 16.46 -6.12 -15.48
CA GLY A 205 16.08 -7.02 -16.57
C GLY A 205 15.36 -6.31 -17.73
N PRO A 206 14.81 -7.08 -18.70
CA PRO A 206 14.19 -6.54 -19.92
C PRO A 206 13.01 -5.59 -19.68
N TYR A 207 12.30 -5.74 -18.56
CA TYR A 207 11.18 -4.87 -18.18
C TYR A 207 11.53 -3.96 -16.99
N GLY A 208 12.80 -3.58 -16.88
CA GLY A 208 13.35 -2.84 -15.74
C GLY A 208 13.69 -3.77 -14.56
N PHE A 209 13.72 -3.22 -13.35
CA PHE A 209 14.09 -3.97 -12.14
C PHE A 209 13.27 -5.25 -11.93
N TYR A 210 13.88 -6.40 -11.67
CA TYR A 210 13.17 -7.58 -11.16
C TYR A 210 12.54 -7.30 -9.80
N ASP A 211 11.68 -8.20 -9.37
CA ASP A 211 10.76 -8.00 -8.25
C ASP A 211 11.45 -7.58 -6.93
N SER A 212 12.58 -8.21 -6.61
CA SER A 212 13.26 -8.01 -5.34
C SER A 212 14.73 -8.47 -5.37
N MET A 213 15.46 -8.13 -4.32
CA MET A 213 16.82 -8.63 -4.05
C MET A 213 17.11 -8.72 -2.56
N ASN A 214 18.13 -9.51 -2.23
CA ASN A 214 18.67 -9.62 -0.89
C ASN A 214 20.21 -9.66 -0.94
N SER A 215 20.88 -8.59 -0.50
CA SER A 215 22.34 -8.49 -0.49
C SER A 215 22.99 -9.43 0.52
N GLU A 216 22.32 -9.70 1.66
CA GLU A 216 22.81 -10.64 2.69
C GLU A 216 22.93 -12.05 2.13
N GLN A 217 21.94 -12.46 1.34
CA GLN A 217 21.88 -13.80 0.73
C GLN A 217 22.56 -13.87 -0.65
N ASN A 218 23.07 -12.76 -1.17
CA ASN A 218 23.54 -12.60 -2.56
C ASN A 218 22.52 -13.13 -3.58
N TRP A 219 21.26 -12.78 -3.41
CA TRP A 219 20.14 -13.29 -4.20
C TRP A 219 19.38 -12.17 -4.89
N TYR A 220 18.91 -12.44 -6.10
CA TYR A 220 18.10 -11.55 -6.93
C TYR A 220 16.91 -12.34 -7.48
N ALA A 221 15.73 -11.74 -7.47
CA ALA A 221 14.61 -12.26 -8.21
C ALA A 221 14.93 -12.28 -9.71
N THR A 222 14.28 -13.19 -10.44
CA THR A 222 14.36 -13.28 -11.92
C THR A 222 12.97 -13.15 -12.57
N THR A 223 12.01 -12.70 -11.77
CA THR A 223 10.58 -12.64 -12.04
C THR A 223 10.09 -11.20 -11.96
N TYR A 224 8.88 -11.01 -12.49
CA TYR A 224 8.16 -9.75 -12.46
C TYR A 224 6.75 -10.03 -11.96
N LEU A 225 6.36 -9.40 -10.85
CA LEU A 225 4.96 -9.41 -10.43
C LEU A 225 4.21 -8.23 -11.04
N GLY A 226 3.03 -8.50 -11.59
CA GLY A 226 2.23 -7.48 -12.29
C GLY A 226 1.79 -6.33 -11.37
N ILE A 227 1.53 -6.64 -10.09
CA ILE A 227 1.14 -5.64 -9.08
C ILE A 227 2.30 -4.68 -8.75
N ASP A 228 3.53 -5.20 -8.71
CA ASP A 228 4.74 -4.44 -8.41
C ASP A 228 5.19 -3.61 -9.60
N LYS A 229 5.07 -4.17 -10.81
CA LYS A 229 5.34 -3.44 -12.05
C LYS A 229 4.31 -2.37 -12.36
N GLY A 230 3.03 -2.68 -12.16
CA GLY A 230 1.95 -1.72 -12.32
C GLY A 230 2.15 -0.53 -11.38
N SER A 231 2.34 -0.78 -10.09
CA SER A 231 2.54 0.29 -9.10
C SER A 231 3.80 1.12 -9.39
N THR A 232 4.91 0.48 -9.77
CA THR A 232 6.16 1.16 -10.17
C THR A 232 5.90 2.17 -11.29
N LEU A 233 5.25 1.72 -12.38
CA LEU A 233 5.01 2.59 -13.53
C LEU A 233 4.08 3.76 -13.18
N LEU A 234 2.96 3.48 -12.50
CA LEU A 234 1.97 4.50 -12.15
C LEU A 234 2.55 5.55 -11.18
N MET A 235 3.37 5.13 -10.21
CA MET A 235 3.93 6.07 -9.23
C MET A 235 5.12 6.88 -9.78
N ILE A 236 5.87 6.34 -10.76
CA ILE A 236 6.84 7.13 -11.52
C ILE A 236 6.13 8.22 -12.33
N ASP A 237 5.05 7.86 -13.05
CA ASP A 237 4.24 8.85 -13.78
C ASP A 237 3.71 9.93 -12.84
N ASN A 238 3.09 9.55 -11.71
CA ASN A 238 2.57 10.50 -10.75
C ASN A 238 3.64 11.43 -10.16
N ALA A 239 4.87 10.94 -9.99
CA ALA A 239 5.99 11.76 -9.48
C ALA A 239 6.54 12.75 -10.52
N LEU A 240 6.51 12.40 -11.81
CA LEU A 240 7.13 13.19 -12.88
C LEU A 240 6.15 14.08 -13.64
N TYR A 241 4.94 13.58 -13.89
CA TYR A 241 3.96 14.17 -14.79
C TYR A 241 2.58 14.33 -14.13
N GLY A 242 2.13 13.34 -13.36
CA GLY A 242 0.81 13.38 -12.70
C GLY A 242 -0.36 12.99 -13.60
N ASP A 243 -0.12 12.38 -14.76
CA ASP A 243 -1.16 12.09 -15.76
C ASP A 243 -2.21 11.10 -15.22
N VAL A 244 -1.76 10.03 -14.53
CA VAL A 244 -2.67 9.04 -13.92
C VAL A 244 -3.59 9.69 -12.90
N TRP A 245 -3.04 10.51 -11.99
CA TRP A 245 -3.81 11.27 -11.03
C TRP A 245 -4.77 12.25 -11.69
N GLU A 246 -4.32 13.03 -12.68
CA GLU A 246 -5.16 13.98 -13.39
C GLU A 246 -6.39 13.29 -14.00
N LEU A 247 -6.17 12.18 -14.72
CA LEU A 247 -7.22 11.43 -15.38
C LEU A 247 -8.18 10.78 -14.38
N TYR A 248 -7.66 10.15 -13.34
CA TYR A 248 -8.48 9.49 -12.32
C TYR A 248 -9.33 10.50 -11.55
N MET A 249 -8.74 11.61 -11.12
CA MET A 249 -9.43 12.64 -10.35
C MET A 249 -10.52 13.33 -11.17
N LYS A 250 -10.34 13.53 -12.47
CA LYS A 250 -11.36 14.11 -13.36
C LYS A 250 -12.58 13.20 -13.60
N HIS A 251 -12.48 11.91 -13.28
CA HIS A 251 -13.56 10.98 -13.57
C HIS A 251 -14.85 11.32 -12.78
N PRO A 252 -16.04 11.42 -13.41
CA PRO A 252 -17.26 11.89 -12.73
C PRO A 252 -17.66 11.09 -11.49
N ARG A 253 -17.41 9.77 -11.48
CA ARG A 253 -17.65 8.94 -10.28
C ARG A 253 -16.71 9.27 -9.13
N ILE A 254 -15.48 9.67 -9.42
CA ILE A 254 -14.51 10.03 -8.38
C ILE A 254 -14.86 11.41 -7.83
N GLN A 255 -15.25 12.37 -8.68
CA GLN A 255 -15.80 13.64 -8.23
C GLN A 255 -17.04 13.46 -7.34
N LYS A 256 -17.95 12.55 -7.72
CA LYS A 256 -19.10 12.17 -6.89
C LYS A 256 -18.67 11.55 -5.55
N ALA A 257 -17.67 10.65 -5.57
CA ALA A 257 -17.14 10.03 -4.37
C ALA A 257 -16.53 11.05 -3.40
N ILE A 258 -15.71 11.98 -3.91
CA ILE A 258 -15.10 13.08 -3.14
C ILE A 258 -16.19 13.89 -2.43
N ALA A 259 -17.23 14.31 -3.17
CA ALA A 259 -18.34 15.06 -2.61
C ALA A 259 -19.13 14.25 -1.57
N LYS A 260 -19.48 13.00 -1.87
CA LYS A 260 -20.27 12.13 -0.99
C LYS A 260 -19.53 11.77 0.30
N LEU A 261 -18.24 11.45 0.22
CA LEU A 261 -17.43 11.20 1.42
C LEU A 261 -17.24 12.49 2.22
N GLY A 262 -17.25 13.66 1.56
CA GLY A 262 -16.89 14.93 2.17
C GLY A 262 -15.40 15.04 2.40
N MET A 263 -14.59 14.62 1.42
CA MET A 263 -13.14 14.74 1.48
C MET A 263 -12.74 16.22 1.50
N ILE A 264 -11.72 16.55 2.29
CA ILE A 264 -11.33 17.93 2.57
C ILE A 264 -10.19 18.31 1.63
N ARG A 265 -10.40 19.32 0.79
CA ARG A 265 -9.35 19.83 -0.10
C ARG A 265 -8.22 20.47 0.71
N GLN A 266 -6.96 20.24 0.30
CA GLN A 266 -5.78 20.83 0.92
C GLN A 266 -4.91 21.62 -0.06
#